data_AF-A0A9P5I059-F1
#
_entry.id   AF-A0A9P5I059-F1
#
_cell.length_a   1.000
_cell.length_b   1.000
_cell.length_c   1.000
_cell.angle_alpha   90.00
_cell.angle_beta   90.00
_cell.angle_gamma   90.00
#
_symmetry.space_group_name_H-M   'P 1'
#
loop_
_entity.id
_entity.type
_entity.pdbx_description
1 polymer ?
#
loop_
_entity_poly.entity_id
_entity_poly.type
_entity_poly.pdbx_seq_one_letter_code
_entity_poly.pdbx_strand_id
1 'polypeptide(L)'
;MVASVISPEATKFLMISFPATRRKKAPWWDNSDYHNFLDETRAYLEIAKKKLNADEYLAVMAKQRNDDSPSPFQAIGLRPIWLTNAPRCKTYLGKTKFSGRVSRADVAVVAASLLSRNDTSGWFDLIDGNDDIESAVDIAVQYNLNSIDMEDLEQIHREAR
;
A
#
# COMPACT_ATOMS: atom_id res chain seq x y z
N MET A 1 -24.38 8.05 -2.85
CA MET A 1 -22.95 7.92 -3.20
C MET A 1 -22.66 6.43 -3.27
N VAL A 2 -22.16 5.91 -4.40
CA VAL A 2 -21.82 4.49 -4.57
C VAL A 2 -20.33 4.33 -4.33
N ALA A 3 -19.92 3.30 -3.60
CA ALA A 3 -18.50 3.03 -3.37
C ALA A 3 -17.80 2.69 -4.69
N SER A 4 -16.58 3.18 -4.92
CA SER A 4 -15.85 3.00 -6.19
C SER A 4 -15.68 1.52 -6.57
N VAL A 5 -15.54 0.63 -5.58
CA VAL A 5 -15.44 -0.81 -5.82
C VAL A 5 -16.73 -1.42 -6.38
N ILE A 6 -17.90 -0.80 -6.16
CA ILE A 6 -19.19 -1.27 -6.67
C ILE A 6 -19.53 -0.64 -8.02
N SER A 7 -18.96 0.53 -8.34
CA SER A 7 -19.19 1.22 -9.62
C SER A 7 -18.50 0.46 -10.77
N PRO A 8 -19.25 0.05 -11.81
CA PRO A 8 -18.67 -0.62 -12.97
C PRO A 8 -17.76 0.30 -13.79
N GLU A 9 -17.96 1.62 -13.72
CA GLU A 9 -17.16 2.63 -14.45
C GLU A 9 -15.78 2.86 -13.83
N ALA A 10 -15.67 2.72 -12.51
CA ALA A 10 -14.39 2.81 -11.81
C ALA A 10 -13.62 1.50 -11.97
N THR A 11 -12.51 1.51 -12.70
CA THR A 11 -11.65 0.33 -12.93
C THR A 11 -10.45 0.26 -12.00
N LYS A 12 -10.12 1.36 -11.33
CA LYS A 12 -8.98 1.46 -10.41
C LYS A 12 -9.34 2.31 -9.20
N PHE A 13 -8.71 2.00 -8.07
CA PHE A 13 -8.79 2.81 -6.86
C PHE A 13 -7.47 2.74 -6.11
N LEU A 14 -6.93 3.92 -5.74
CA LEU A 14 -5.71 4.03 -4.94
C LEU A 14 -6.04 4.68 -3.60
N MET A 15 -5.60 4.06 -2.52
CA MET A 15 -5.71 4.57 -1.16
C MET A 15 -4.33 4.89 -0.59
N ILE A 16 -4.19 6.08 0.00
CA ILE A 16 -3.00 6.46 0.76
C ILE A 16 -3.14 5.97 2.20
N SER A 17 -2.36 4.95 2.55
CA SER A 17 -2.29 4.36 3.90
C SER A 17 -0.90 4.55 4.51
N PHE A 18 -0.42 3.63 5.36
CA PHE A 18 0.83 3.79 6.08
C PHE A 18 1.47 2.43 6.44
N PRO A 19 2.79 2.22 6.38
CA PRO A 19 3.38 0.88 6.56
C PRO A 19 3.09 0.18 7.90
N ALA A 20 2.74 0.94 8.95
CA ALA A 20 2.36 0.38 10.25
C ALA A 20 0.94 -0.22 10.29
N THR A 21 0.21 -0.20 9.18
CA THR A 21 -1.14 -0.75 9.09
C THR A 21 -1.06 -2.21 8.63
N ARG A 22 -0.52 -3.05 9.51
CA ARG A 22 -0.36 -4.49 9.25
C ARG A 22 -0.49 -5.31 10.54
N ARG A 23 -0.91 -6.57 10.43
CA ARG A 23 -1.14 -7.42 11.62
C ARG A 23 0.14 -8.02 12.20
N LYS A 24 1.13 -8.29 11.34
CA LYS A 24 2.36 -9.00 11.70
C LYS A 24 3.60 -8.25 11.21
N LYS A 25 4.76 -8.54 11.81
CA LYS A 25 6.06 -8.03 11.35
C LYS A 25 6.30 -8.44 9.88
N ALA A 26 6.77 -7.50 9.05
CA ALA A 26 7.22 -7.82 7.71
C ALA A 26 8.45 -8.75 7.74
N PRO A 27 8.52 -9.79 6.89
CA PRO A 27 9.68 -10.69 6.87
C PRO A 27 10.98 -10.01 6.39
N TRP A 28 10.86 -8.92 5.63
CA TRP A 28 12.01 -8.12 5.16
C TRP A 28 12.45 -7.04 6.16
N TRP A 29 11.78 -6.90 7.30
CA TRP A 29 12.18 -5.95 8.35
C TRP A 29 13.21 -6.56 9.29
N ASP A 30 14.25 -5.77 9.56
CA ASP A 30 15.21 -6.10 10.61
C ASP A 30 14.62 -5.86 12.01
N ASN A 31 15.46 -5.99 13.05
CA ASN A 31 15.01 -5.75 14.42
C ASN A 31 14.74 -4.27 14.69
N SER A 32 15.48 -3.35 14.09
CA SER A 32 15.27 -1.91 14.28
C SER A 32 13.95 -1.47 13.66
N ASP A 33 13.68 -1.90 12.44
CA ASP A 33 12.42 -1.66 11.74
C ASP A 33 11.24 -2.23 12.53
N TYR A 34 11.37 -3.42 13.12
CA TYR A 34 10.32 -3.98 13.95
C TYR A 34 10.05 -3.18 15.22
N HIS A 35 11.10 -2.69 15.90
CA HIS A 35 10.91 -1.83 17.07
C HIS A 35 10.22 -0.52 16.69
N ASN A 36 10.66 0.12 15.61
CA ASN A 36 10.04 1.35 15.10
C ASN A 36 8.57 1.12 14.73
N PHE A 37 8.24 -0.01 14.11
CA PHE A 37 6.86 -0.41 13.82
C PHE A 37 6.01 -0.54 15.09
N LEU A 38 6.53 -1.18 16.13
CA LEU A 38 5.82 -1.34 17.40
C LEU A 38 5.62 0.01 18.10
N ASP A 39 6.63 0.87 18.11
CA ASP A 39 6.56 2.21 18.67
C ASP A 39 5.50 3.04 17.97
N GLU A 40 5.51 3.03 16.63
CA GLU A 40 4.54 3.76 15.82
C GLU A 40 3.10 3.28 16.04
N THR A 41 2.91 1.96 16.02
CA THR A 41 1.60 1.34 16.26
C THR A 41 1.08 1.65 17.65
N ARG A 42 1.94 1.72 18.67
CA ARG A 42 1.57 2.11 20.04
C ARG A 42 1.24 3.59 20.14
N ALA A 43 2.02 4.46 19.50
CA ALA A 43 1.82 5.90 19.52
C ALA A 43 0.50 6.31 18.86
N TYR A 44 0.08 5.61 17.80
CA TYR A 44 -1.10 5.96 17.01
C TYR A 44 -2.10 4.80 16.86
N LEU A 45 -2.36 4.07 17.93
CA LEU A 45 -3.14 2.83 17.93
C LEU A 45 -4.49 2.95 17.19
N GLU A 46 -5.26 4.00 17.47
CA GLU A 46 -6.59 4.17 16.85
C GLU A 46 -6.50 4.52 15.36
N ILE A 47 -5.45 5.23 14.93
CA ILE A 47 -5.20 5.53 13.51
C ILE A 47 -4.75 4.26 12.80
N ALA A 48 -3.84 3.49 13.41
CA ALA A 48 -3.34 2.22 12.88
C ALA A 48 -4.48 1.23 12.67
N LYS A 49 -5.37 1.05 13.66
CA LYS A 49 -6.57 0.20 13.52
C LYS A 49 -7.49 0.66 12.40
N LYS A 50 -7.83 1.95 12.34
CA LYS A 50 -8.75 2.47 11.31
C LYS A 50 -8.20 2.34 9.90
N LYS A 51 -6.92 2.64 9.71
CA LYS A 51 -6.27 2.48 8.40
C LYS A 51 -6.09 1.01 8.02
N LEU A 52 -5.73 0.14 8.97
CA LEU A 52 -5.68 -1.30 8.74
C LEU A 52 -7.04 -1.83 8.27
N ASN A 53 -8.12 -1.49 8.97
CA ASN A 53 -9.47 -1.89 8.57
C ASN A 53 -9.83 -1.38 7.17
N ALA A 54 -9.42 -0.16 6.81
CA ALA A 54 -9.67 0.37 5.47
C ALA A 54 -8.86 -0.37 4.40
N ASP A 55 -7.58 -0.65 4.64
CA ASP A 55 -6.69 -1.40 3.74
C ASP A 55 -7.22 -2.81 3.47
N GLU A 56 -7.61 -3.50 4.54
CA GLU A 56 -8.18 -4.84 4.51
C GLU A 56 -9.54 -4.85 3.79
N TYR A 57 -10.43 -3.91 4.14
CA TYR A 57 -11.74 -3.81 3.49
C TYR A 57 -11.61 -3.57 1.98
N LEU A 58 -10.70 -2.68 1.56
CA LEU A 58 -10.42 -2.46 0.14
C LEU A 58 -9.94 -3.74 -0.55
N ALA A 59 -9.02 -4.49 0.08
CA ALA A 59 -8.52 -5.75 -0.46
C ALA A 59 -9.64 -6.81 -0.59
N VAL A 60 -10.52 -6.92 0.41
CA VAL A 60 -11.66 -7.84 0.36
C VAL A 60 -12.64 -7.49 -0.74
N MET A 61 -13.09 -6.23 -0.78
CA MET A 61 -14.08 -5.80 -1.77
C MET A 61 -13.54 -5.91 -3.20
N ALA A 62 -12.25 -5.62 -3.40
CA ALA A 62 -11.60 -5.78 -4.68
C ALA A 62 -11.53 -7.25 -5.11
N LYS A 63 -11.22 -8.17 -4.19
CA LYS A 63 -11.27 -9.61 -4.46
C LYS A 63 -12.68 -10.04 -4.85
N GLN A 64 -13.69 -9.69 -4.06
CA GLN A 64 -15.08 -10.05 -4.32
C GLN A 64 -15.52 -9.59 -5.73
N ARG A 65 -15.25 -8.33 -6.07
CA ARG A 65 -15.53 -7.82 -7.42
C ARG A 65 -14.82 -8.60 -8.52
N ASN A 66 -13.55 -8.93 -8.32
CA ASN A 66 -12.76 -9.65 -9.32
C ASN A 66 -13.18 -11.12 -9.46
N ASP A 67 -13.71 -11.73 -8.39
CA ASP A 67 -14.30 -13.07 -8.45
C ASP A 67 -15.66 -13.05 -9.19
N ASP A 68 -16.42 -11.96 -9.07
CA ASP A 68 -17.78 -11.81 -9.65
C ASP A 68 -17.81 -11.17 -11.06
N SER A 69 -16.70 -10.59 -11.53
CA SER A 69 -16.64 -9.83 -12.79
C SER A 69 -15.46 -10.26 -13.67
N PRO A 70 -15.66 -10.40 -14.99
CA PRO A 70 -14.55 -10.62 -15.91
C PRO A 70 -13.67 -9.37 -16.12
N SER A 71 -14.14 -8.19 -15.69
CA SER A 71 -13.36 -6.96 -15.77
C SER A 71 -12.54 -6.76 -14.49
N PRO A 72 -11.20 -6.82 -14.56
CA PRO A 72 -10.37 -6.67 -13.38
C PRO A 72 -10.48 -5.24 -12.80
N PHE A 73 -10.66 -5.17 -11.50
CA PHE A 73 -10.56 -3.97 -10.68
C PHE A 73 -9.20 -3.93 -9.97
N GLN A 74 -8.48 -2.82 -10.15
CA GLN A 74 -7.18 -2.60 -9.53
C GLN A 74 -7.33 -1.83 -8.22
N ALA A 75 -7.05 -2.51 -7.11
CA ALA A 75 -7.04 -1.90 -5.79
C ALA A 75 -5.59 -1.72 -5.32
N ILE A 76 -5.19 -0.47 -5.10
CA ILE A 76 -3.81 -0.09 -4.80
C ILE A 76 -3.76 0.57 -3.43
N GLY A 77 -3.02 -0.04 -2.50
CA GLY A 77 -2.70 0.55 -1.20
C GLY A 77 -1.29 1.15 -1.23
N LEU A 78 -1.17 2.46 -1.44
CA LEU A 78 0.12 3.14 -1.39
C LEU A 78 0.41 3.59 0.05
N ARG A 79 1.51 3.11 0.62
CA ARG A 79 1.83 3.25 2.05
C ARG A 79 3.14 4.02 2.23
N PRO A 80 3.12 5.35 2.08
CA PRO A 80 4.30 6.16 2.35
C PRO A 80 4.65 6.13 3.83
N ILE A 81 5.95 6.14 4.13
CA ILE A 81 6.46 6.43 5.47
C ILE A 81 6.33 7.94 5.76
N TRP A 82 6.98 8.43 6.82
CA TRP A 82 6.92 9.82 7.28
C TRP A 82 7.05 10.86 6.18
N LEU A 83 6.01 11.68 6.02
CA LEU A 83 5.89 12.65 4.94
C LEU A 83 6.65 13.94 5.22
N THR A 84 7.50 14.36 4.28
CA THR A 84 8.23 15.63 4.33
C THR A 84 7.79 16.58 3.23
N ASN A 85 8.20 17.85 3.36
CA ASN A 85 8.10 18.86 2.30
C ASN A 85 9.45 19.10 1.61
N ALA A 86 10.37 18.13 1.70
CA ALA A 86 11.62 18.22 0.96
C ALA A 86 11.35 18.22 -0.56
N PRO A 87 12.28 18.76 -1.37
CA PRO A 87 12.21 18.59 -2.81
C PRO A 87 12.12 17.12 -3.22
N ARG A 88 11.66 16.90 -4.45
CA ARG A 88 11.60 15.56 -5.04
C ARG A 88 12.97 14.87 -4.99
N CYS A 89 12.92 13.58 -4.74
CA CYS A 89 14.07 12.70 -4.68
C CYS A 89 13.76 11.39 -5.44
N LYS A 90 14.68 10.44 -5.29
CA LYS A 90 14.54 9.06 -5.71
C LYS A 90 13.83 8.24 -4.63
N THR A 91 13.27 7.09 -4.99
CA THR A 91 12.37 6.33 -4.11
C THR A 91 12.66 4.83 -4.14
N TYR A 92 12.29 4.13 -3.07
CA TYR A 92 12.09 2.68 -3.08
C TYR A 92 10.61 2.39 -2.87
N LEU A 93 10.08 1.43 -3.64
CA LEU A 93 8.66 1.08 -3.67
C LEU A 93 8.44 -0.43 -3.50
N GLY A 94 7.38 -0.80 -2.78
CA GLY A 94 7.01 -2.20 -2.53
C GLY A 94 7.49 -2.66 -1.16
N LYS A 95 8.32 -3.69 -1.10
CA LYS A 95 8.82 -4.27 0.17
C LYS A 95 9.98 -3.46 0.73
N THR A 96 9.67 -2.37 1.45
CA THR A 96 10.68 -1.44 2.00
C THR A 96 10.95 -1.66 3.49
N LYS A 97 12.08 -1.14 3.98
CA LYS A 97 12.31 -0.93 5.42
C LYS A 97 11.25 0.02 6.03
N PHE A 98 11.11 -0.03 7.34
CA PHE A 98 10.17 0.83 8.09
C PHE A 98 10.82 2.14 8.54
N SER A 99 12.15 2.21 8.59
CA SER A 99 12.88 3.44 8.93
C SER A 99 13.06 4.36 7.73
N GLY A 100 12.59 5.61 7.84
CA GLY A 100 12.84 6.63 6.82
C GLY A 100 11.79 7.73 6.75
N ARG A 101 11.80 8.41 5.62
CA ARG A 101 10.89 9.50 5.25
C ARG A 101 10.64 9.47 3.74
N VAL A 102 9.64 10.19 3.26
CA VAL A 102 9.43 10.42 1.82
C VAL A 102 8.82 11.80 1.58
N SER A 103 9.14 12.45 0.47
CA SER A 103 8.54 13.74 0.11
C SER A 103 7.08 13.57 -0.35
N ARG A 104 6.19 14.50 0.03
CA ARG A 104 4.81 14.52 -0.48
C ARG A 104 4.74 14.62 -2.00
N ALA A 105 5.72 15.30 -2.61
CA ALA A 105 5.80 15.45 -4.05
C ALA A 105 6.08 14.11 -4.74
N ASP A 106 6.96 13.27 -4.19
CA ASP A 106 7.25 11.96 -4.76
C ASP A 106 6.09 10.99 -4.55
N VAL A 107 5.41 11.05 -3.40
CA VAL A 107 4.16 10.27 -3.17
C VAL A 107 3.12 10.57 -4.25
N ALA A 108 2.91 11.84 -4.59
CA ALA A 108 1.94 12.22 -5.61
C ALA A 108 2.31 11.66 -6.99
N VAL A 109 3.60 11.66 -7.34
CA VAL A 109 4.08 11.17 -8.64
C VAL A 109 4.04 9.65 -8.71
N VAL A 110 4.44 8.95 -7.64
CA VAL A 110 4.30 7.50 -7.53
C VAL A 110 2.82 7.10 -7.65
N ALA A 111 1.91 7.80 -6.96
CA ALA A 111 0.48 7.52 -7.05
C ALA A 111 -0.05 7.69 -8.48
N ALA A 112 0.35 8.76 -9.18
CA ALA A 112 -0.04 8.99 -10.56
C ALA A 112 0.53 7.92 -11.51
N SER A 113 1.79 7.52 -11.34
CA SER A 113 2.42 6.46 -12.13
C SER A 113 1.71 5.12 -11.92
N LEU A 114 1.47 4.71 -10.66
CA LEU A 114 0.72 3.48 -10.35
C LEU A 114 -0.70 3.48 -10.94
N LEU A 115 -1.43 4.59 -10.85
CA LEU A 115 -2.78 4.72 -11.42
C LEU A 115 -2.81 4.71 -12.96
N SER A 116 -1.72 5.12 -13.61
CA SER A 116 -1.61 5.13 -15.07
C SER A 116 -1.43 3.72 -15.65
N ARG A 117 -1.12 2.72 -14.81
CA ARG A 117 -0.87 1.34 -15.22
C ARG A 117 -2.11 0.46 -15.17
N ASN A 118 -2.20 -0.52 -16.08
CA ASN A 118 -3.30 -1.49 -16.18
C ASN A 118 -3.01 -2.85 -15.54
N ASP A 119 -1.86 -3.02 -14.91
CA ASP A 119 -1.32 -4.31 -14.46
C ASP A 119 -0.92 -4.29 -12.96
N THR A 120 -1.48 -3.35 -12.19
CA THR A 120 -0.98 -3.05 -10.84
C THR A 120 -2.09 -3.16 -9.79
N SER A 121 -1.90 -4.01 -8.78
CA SER A 121 -2.83 -4.19 -7.66
C SER A 121 -2.04 -4.65 -6.43
N GLY A 122 -2.57 -4.40 -5.23
CA GLY A 122 -1.92 -4.77 -3.97
C GLY A 122 -1.41 -3.58 -3.16
N TRP A 123 -0.53 -3.85 -2.20
CA TRP A 123 0.02 -2.85 -1.28
C TRP A 123 1.47 -2.56 -1.61
N PHE A 124 1.87 -1.29 -1.55
CA PHE A 124 3.23 -0.85 -1.85
C PHE A 124 3.71 0.13 -0.78
N ASP A 125 4.75 -0.25 -0.02
CA ASP A 125 5.40 0.68 0.91
C ASP A 125 6.32 1.62 0.13
N LEU A 126 6.38 2.88 0.56
CA LEU A 126 7.11 3.92 -0.16
C LEU A 126 8.01 4.72 0.79
N ILE A 127 9.29 4.76 0.46
CA ILE A 127 10.32 5.51 1.20
C ILE A 127 11.27 6.23 0.23
N ASP A 128 12.00 7.22 0.73
CA ASP A 128 13.17 7.79 0.03
C ASP A 128 14.17 6.68 -0.31
N GLY A 129 14.71 6.71 -1.53
CA GLY A 129 15.59 5.69 -2.07
C GLY A 129 16.53 6.23 -3.14
N ASN A 130 17.02 5.34 -4.01
CA ASN A 130 17.99 5.69 -5.06
C ASN A 130 17.52 5.35 -6.47
N ASP A 131 16.29 4.87 -6.63
CA ASP A 131 15.70 4.57 -7.93
C ASP A 131 14.85 5.74 -8.42
N ASP A 132 14.97 6.06 -9.70
CA ASP A 132 14.07 7.00 -10.36
C ASP A 132 12.63 6.45 -10.29
N ILE A 133 11.64 7.33 -10.09
CA ILE A 133 10.28 6.91 -9.70
C ILE A 133 9.66 5.90 -10.68
N GLU A 134 9.73 6.15 -11.99
CA GLU A 134 9.17 5.23 -12.99
C GLU A 134 9.86 3.86 -12.93
N SER A 135 11.19 3.85 -12.75
CA SER A 135 11.94 2.61 -12.58
C SER A 135 11.56 1.88 -11.30
N ALA A 136 11.35 2.60 -10.19
CA ALA A 136 10.88 2.00 -8.93
C ALA A 136 9.49 1.37 -9.08
N VAL A 137 8.59 2.02 -9.82
CA VAL A 137 7.26 1.49 -10.15
C VAL A 137 7.36 0.25 -11.05
N ASP A 138 8.15 0.31 -12.11
CA ASP A 138 8.36 -0.82 -13.02
C ASP A 138 8.92 -2.03 -12.27
N ILE A 139 9.94 -1.84 -11.44
CA ILE A 139 10.54 -2.89 -10.61
C ILE A 139 9.49 -3.48 -9.65
N ALA A 140 8.73 -2.63 -8.96
CA ALA A 140 7.74 -3.09 -7.98
C ALA A 140 6.66 -3.96 -8.64
N VAL A 141 6.20 -3.59 -9.83
CA VAL A 141 5.18 -4.36 -10.57
C VAL A 141 5.78 -5.62 -11.20
N GLN A 142 6.92 -5.50 -11.89
CA GLN A 142 7.57 -6.61 -12.59
C GLN A 142 7.98 -7.74 -11.64
N TYR A 143 8.51 -7.40 -10.47
CA TYR A 143 8.95 -8.37 -9.47
C TYR A 143 7.88 -8.71 -8.43
N ASN A 144 6.64 -8.23 -8.62
CA ASN A 144 5.53 -8.42 -7.69
C ASN A 144 5.93 -8.10 -6.23
N LEU A 145 6.50 -6.92 -6.00
CA LEU A 145 6.91 -6.44 -4.67
C LEU A 145 5.69 -5.97 -3.86
N ASN A 146 4.66 -6.81 -3.82
CA ASN A 146 3.44 -6.56 -3.09
C ASN A 146 3.66 -6.77 -1.59
N SER A 147 3.43 -5.73 -0.82
CA SER A 147 3.66 -5.73 0.61
C SER A 147 2.49 -6.27 1.44
N ILE A 148 1.40 -6.70 0.78
CA ILE A 148 0.33 -7.48 1.40
C ILE A 148 0.78 -8.91 1.70
N ASP A 149 1.87 -9.37 1.06
CA ASP A 149 2.41 -10.70 1.27
C ASP A 149 2.63 -10.97 2.76
N MET A 150 2.26 -12.18 3.19
CA MET A 150 2.30 -12.68 4.58
C MET A 150 1.24 -12.11 5.53
N GLU A 151 0.33 -11.25 5.06
CA GLU A 151 -0.92 -11.05 5.77
C GLU A 151 -1.82 -12.30 5.67
N ASP A 152 -2.64 -12.54 6.68
CA ASP A 152 -3.58 -13.66 6.69
C ASP A 152 -4.83 -13.26 5.87
N LEU A 153 -4.74 -13.39 4.55
CA LEU A 153 -5.82 -13.01 3.64
C LEU A 153 -7.12 -13.77 3.92
N GLU A 154 -7.01 -15.04 4.32
CA GLU A 154 -8.18 -15.85 4.73
C GLU A 154 -8.86 -15.27 5.96
N GLN A 155 -8.10 -14.88 6.98
CA GLN A 155 -8.63 -14.16 8.13
C GLN A 155 -9.26 -12.83 7.73
N ILE A 156 -8.58 -12.03 6.90
CA ILE A 156 -9.07 -10.74 6.41
C ILE A 156 -10.41 -10.90 5.68
N HIS A 157 -10.53 -11.90 4.80
CA HIS A 157 -11.78 -12.20 4.09
C HIS A 157 -12.91 -12.69 5.00
N ARG A 158 -12.60 -13.40 6.09
CA ARG A 158 -13.61 -13.84 7.07
C ARG A 158 -14.14 -12.69 7.92
N GLU A 159 -13.27 -11.78 8.34
CA GLU A 159 -13.62 -10.66 9.24
C GLU A 159 -14.38 -9.53 8.55
N ALA A 160 -14.29 -9.44 7.21
CA ALA A 160 -14.98 -8.44 6.42
C ALA A 160 -16.40 -8.86 5.94
N ARG A 161 -16.88 -10.05 6.32
CA ARG A 161 -18.22 -10.56 6.01
C ARG A 161 -19.26 -10.16 7.06
#